data_AF-A0A945T6X6-F1
#
_entry.id   AF-A0A945T6X6-F1
#
_cell.length_a   1.000
_cell.length_b   1.000
_cell.length_c   1.000
_cell.angle_alpha   90.00
_cell.angle_beta   90.00
_cell.angle_gamma   90.00
#
_symmetry.space_group_name_H-M   'P 1'
#
loop_
_entity.id
_entity.type
_entity.pdbx_description
1 polymer ?
#
loop_
_entity_poly.entity_id
_entity_poly.type
_entity_poly.pdbx_seq_one_letter_code
_entity_poly.pdbx_strand_id
1 'polypeptide(L)' 'EKPVGLVWFGWQRRGEAITTAQHIFDGDRNAVRGQTVVVALEGLLRLLQP' A
#
# COMPACT_ATOMS: atom_id res chain seq x y z
N GLU A 1 11.83 -8.88 -15.77
CA GLU A 1 11.51 -7.44 -15.65
C GLU A 1 10.63 -7.18 -14.44
N LYS A 2 10.66 -5.97 -13.87
CA LYS A 2 9.73 -5.55 -12.81
C LYS A 2 8.44 -5.05 -13.46
N PRO A 3 7.25 -5.53 -13.09
CA PRO A 3 6.01 -5.09 -13.72
C PRO A 3 5.74 -3.61 -13.44
N VAL A 4 5.29 -2.89 -14.45
CA VAL A 4 4.73 -1.55 -14.29
C VAL A 4 3.51 -1.67 -13.36
N GLY A 5 3.41 -0.76 -12.39
CA GLY A 5 2.35 -0.80 -11.38
C GLY A 5 2.70 -1.56 -10.10
N LEU A 6 3.89 -2.18 -9.99
CA LEU A 6 4.33 -2.80 -8.73
C LEU A 6 4.67 -1.76 -7.66
N VAL A 7 3.89 -1.77 -6.58
CA VAL A 7 4.04 -0.91 -5.40
C VAL A 7 4.15 -1.77 -4.13
N TRP A 8 5.10 -1.41 -3.27
CA TRP A 8 5.29 -2.03 -1.96
C TRP A 8 4.81 -1.08 -0.86
N PHE A 9 4.19 -1.64 0.16
CA PHE A 9 3.63 -0.93 1.30
C PHE A 9 4.27 -1.41 2.60
N GLY A 10 4.35 -0.49 3.56
CA GLY A 10 4.75 -0.77 4.93
C GLY A 10 3.93 0.10 5.88
N TRP A 11 3.28 -0.54 6.86
CA TRP A 11 2.57 0.12 7.94
C TRP A 11 3.19 -0.30 9.27
N GLN A 12 3.45 0.67 10.15
CA GLN A 12 4.03 0.39 11.46
C GLN A 12 3.48 1.36 12.50
N ARG A 13 3.06 0.82 13.64
CA ARG A 13 2.81 1.58 14.85
C ARG A 13 4.05 1.53 15.74
N ARG A 14 4.31 2.62 16.47
CA ARG A 14 5.48 2.70 17.36
C ARG A 14 5.46 1.55 18.38
N GLY A 15 6.53 0.77 18.41
CA GLY A 15 6.68 -0.37 19.31
C GLY A 15 6.07 -1.68 18.78
N GLU A 16 5.48 -1.67 17.59
CA GLU A 16 4.90 -2.85 16.95
C GLU A 16 5.72 -3.29 15.73
N ALA A 17 5.50 -4.55 15.32
CA ALA A 17 6.08 -5.10 14.12
C ALA A 17 5.55 -4.39 12.87
N ILE A 18 6.38 -4.27 11.84
CA ILE A 18 5.97 -3.73 10.55
C ILE A 18 5.09 -4.75 9.81
N THR A 19 3.98 -4.27 9.26
CA THR A 19 3.17 -5.02 8.30
C THR A 19 3.54 -4.58 6.89
N THR A 20 3.85 -5.51 6.00
CA THR A 20 4.20 -5.22 4.61
C THR A 20 3.21 -5.88 3.65
N ALA A 21 3.04 -5.26 2.49
CA ALA A 21 2.27 -5.83 1.38
C ALA A 21 2.86 -5.38 0.05
N GLN A 22 2.53 -6.08 -1.03
CA GLN A 22 2.78 -5.62 -2.39
C GLN A 22 1.52 -5.76 -3.23
N HIS A 23 1.34 -4.83 -4.15
CA HIS A 23 0.27 -4.85 -5.14
C HIS A 23 0.85 -4.52 -6.51
N ILE A 24 0.29 -5.13 -7.55
CA ILE A 24 0.51 -4.73 -8.93
C ILE A 24 -0.79 -4.07 -9.39
N PHE A 25 -0.74 -2.76 -9.62
CA PHE A 25 -1.90 -1.99 -10.06
C PHE A 25 -1.94 -1.88 -11.58
N ASP A 26 -3.15 -1.97 -12.12
CA ASP A 26 -3.39 -1.72 -13.53
C ASP A 26 -3.67 -0.24 -13.82
N GLY A 27 -3.49 0.14 -15.08
CA GLY A 27 -3.76 1.47 -15.59
C GLY A 27 -2.53 2.34 -15.77
N ASP A 28 -2.77 3.61 -16.08
CA ASP A 28 -1.70 4.59 -16.29
C ASP A 28 -1.08 5.06 -14.95
N ARG A 29 -0.10 5.96 -15.05
CA ARG A 29 0.60 6.48 -13.86
C ARG A 29 -0.32 7.18 -12.88
N ASN A 30 -1.40 7.82 -13.35
CA ASN A 30 -2.34 8.52 -12.47
C ASN A 30 -3.26 7.51 -11.76
N ALA A 31 -3.73 6.50 -12.48
CA ALA A 31 -4.52 5.39 -11.92
C ALA A 31 -3.74 4.63 -10.85
N VAL A 32 -2.47 4.28 -11.11
CA VAL A 32 -1.60 3.61 -10.14
C VAL A 32 -1.42 4.45 -8.88
N ARG A 33 -1.23 5.77 -9.01
CA ARG A 33 -1.10 6.69 -7.87
C ARG A 33 -2.38 6.77 -7.04
N GLY A 34 -3.54 6.88 -7.68
CA GLY A 34 -4.84 6.90 -7.00
C GLY A 34 -5.09 5.61 -6.21
N GLN A 35 -4.89 4.45 -6.85
CA GLN A 35 -5.03 3.14 -6.21
C GLN A 35 -4.04 2.95 -5.04
N THR A 36 -2.80 3.44 -5.20
CA THR A 36 -1.79 3.40 -4.14
C THR A 36 -2.25 4.14 -2.88
N VAL A 37 -2.83 5.34 -3.04
CA VAL A 37 -3.32 6.13 -1.90
C VAL A 37 -4.46 5.41 -1.18
N VAL A 38 -5.40 4.82 -1.93
CA VAL A 38 -6.52 4.04 -1.36
C VAL A 38 -5.98 2.88 -0.52
N VAL A 39 -5.12 2.04 -1.07
CA VAL A 39 -4.55 0.88 -0.34
C VAL A 39 -3.75 1.32 0.88
N ALA A 40 -2.97 2.40 0.79
CA ALA A 40 -2.21 2.94 1.90
C ALA A 40 -3.12 3.37 3.07
N LEU A 41 -4.23 4.07 2.77
CA LEU A 41 -5.19 4.53 3.78
C LEU A 41 -5.99 3.37 4.38
N GLU A 42 -6.41 2.39 3.57
CA GLU A 42 -7.07 1.18 4.08
C GLU A 42 -6.17 0.38 5.03
N GLY A 43 -4.88 0.24 4.68
CA GLY A 43 -3.92 -0.43 5.56
C GLY A 43 -3.67 0.34 6.85
N LEU A 44 -3.68 1.68 6.81
CA LEU A 44 -3.61 2.50 8.01
C LEU A 44 -4.86 2.34 8.89
N LEU A 45 -6.06 2.33 8.30
CA LEU A 45 -7.30 2.08 9.05
C LEU A 45 -7.26 0.71 9.73
N ARG A 46 -6.84 -0.35 9.01
CA ARG A 46 -6.66 -1.68 9.60
C ARG A 46 -5.67 -1.69 10.76
N LEU A 47 -4.56 -0.94 10.66
CA LEU A 47 -3.57 -0.83 11.74
C LEU A 47 -4.11 -0.08 12.98
N LEU A 48 -5.07 0.83 12.80
CA LEU A 48 -5.64 1.65 13.87
C LEU A 48 -6.89 1.04 14.51
N GLN A 49 -7.51 0.04 13.89
CA GLN A 49 -8.65 -0.67 14.47
C GLN A 49 -8.17 -1.60 15.62
N PRO A 50 -8.87 -1.60 16.77
CA PRO A 50 -8.51 -2.39 17.94
C PRO A 50 -8.73 -3.90 17.76
#